data_AF-A0A7S3R1Z3-F1
#
_entry.id   AF-A0A7S3R1Z3-F1
#
_cell.length_a   1.000
_cell.length_b   1.000
_cell.length_c   1.000
_cell.angle_alpha   90.00
_cell.angle_beta   90.00
_cell.angle_gamma   90.00
#
_symmetry.space_group_name_H-M   'P 1'
#
loop_
_entity.id
_entity.type
_entity.pdbx_description
1 polymer ?
#
loop_
_entity_poly.entity_id
_entity_poly.type
_entity_poly.pdbx_seq_one_letter_code
_entity_poly.pdbx_strand_id
1 'polypeptide(L)'
;MSYSSAEIDFCTQSCQHGIRLDGRACEDFRPLELELGLIAQASGSARLHLGSTDVIVGVKAEVGAPLREHPDCGRLQATVEMSSCASPEYEGRGGELWGLQLAQALEASLVPEHPEKGGGGLDLRSLSIIPGKAVWLLYVDALVLNDGGGVLGALSAAALAALSNTRLPHVSVTMGG
;
A
#
# COMPACT_ATOMS: atom_id res chain seq x y z
N MET A 1 8.16 -12.84 20.64
CA MET A 1 8.05 -12.70 22.12
C MET A 1 6.86 -13.54 22.58
N SER A 2 6.91 -14.30 23.68
CA SER A 2 5.76 -15.14 24.11
C SER A 2 4.89 -14.36 25.08
N TYR A 3 3.62 -14.17 24.73
CA TYR A 3 2.62 -13.55 25.62
C TYR A 3 2.20 -14.52 26.71
N SER A 4 1.92 -14.01 27.91
CA SER A 4 1.37 -14.82 29.01
C SER A 4 -0.11 -15.10 28.80
N SER A 5 -0.60 -16.22 29.33
CA SER A 5 -2.03 -16.55 29.25
C SER A 5 -2.91 -15.47 29.90
N ALA A 6 -2.45 -14.89 31.01
CA ALA A 6 -3.16 -13.82 31.71
C ALA A 6 -3.30 -12.55 30.84
N GLU A 7 -2.28 -12.18 30.06
CA GLU A 7 -2.36 -11.03 29.15
C GLU A 7 -3.36 -11.28 28.02
N ILE A 8 -3.34 -12.48 27.44
CA ILE A 8 -4.28 -12.86 26.36
C ILE A 8 -5.72 -12.85 26.89
N ASP A 9 -5.96 -13.44 28.06
CA ASP A 9 -7.28 -13.47 28.70
C ASP A 9 -7.79 -12.06 29.02
N PHE A 10 -6.91 -11.20 29.56
CA PHE A 10 -7.25 -9.81 29.86
C PHE A 10 -7.62 -9.01 28.61
N CYS A 11 -6.83 -9.14 27.53
CA CYS A 11 -7.13 -8.48 26.25
C CYS A 11 -8.48 -8.93 25.69
N THR A 12 -8.72 -10.25 25.74
CA THR A 12 -9.95 -10.85 25.21
C THR A 12 -11.17 -10.39 25.99
N GLN A 13 -11.11 -10.40 27.32
CA GLN A 13 -12.21 -9.92 28.18
C GLN A 13 -12.46 -8.43 27.97
N SER A 14 -11.42 -7.61 27.86
CA SER A 14 -11.57 -6.16 27.63
C SER A 14 -12.35 -5.89 26.34
N CYS A 15 -11.99 -6.55 25.24
CA CYS A 15 -12.71 -6.44 23.97
C CYS A 15 -14.18 -6.89 24.07
N GLN A 16 -14.48 -7.93 24.86
CA GLN A 16 -15.86 -8.38 25.12
C GLN A 16 -16.69 -7.33 25.87
N HIS A 17 -16.04 -6.50 26.69
CA HIS A 17 -16.68 -5.38 27.39
C HIS A 17 -16.72 -4.10 26.54
N GLY A 18 -16.32 -4.17 25.26
CA GLY A 18 -16.39 -3.05 24.32
C GLY A 18 -15.28 -2.02 24.45
N ILE A 19 -14.23 -2.32 25.23
CA ILE A 19 -13.12 -1.39 25.49
C ILE A 19 -11.77 -2.01 25.13
N ARG A 20 -10.93 -1.24 24.45
CA ARG A 20 -9.56 -1.61 24.10
C ARG A 20 -8.59 -1.17 25.20
N LEU A 21 -7.37 -1.70 25.16
CA LEU A 21 -6.32 -1.42 26.15
C LEU A 21 -5.93 0.06 26.27
N ASP A 22 -6.09 0.82 25.18
CA ASP A 22 -5.81 2.25 25.10
C ASP A 22 -7.05 3.13 25.36
N GLY A 23 -8.16 2.52 25.83
CA GLY A 23 -9.40 3.20 26.20
C GLY A 23 -10.36 3.49 25.04
N ARG A 24 -10.01 3.10 23.81
CA ARG A 24 -10.87 3.26 22.63
C ARG A 24 -11.98 2.20 22.57
N ALA A 25 -13.08 2.49 21.86
CA ALA A 25 -14.07 1.47 21.54
C ALA A 25 -13.50 0.46 20.52
N CYS A 26 -14.13 -0.71 20.41
CA CYS A 26 -13.66 -1.77 19.51
C CYS A 26 -13.56 -1.34 18.04
N GLU A 27 -14.45 -0.45 17.58
CA GLU A 27 -14.52 0.01 16.19
C GLU A 27 -13.76 1.33 15.93
N ASP A 28 -13.24 1.96 16.96
CA ASP A 28 -12.54 3.24 16.81
C ASP A 28 -11.16 3.04 16.15
N PHE A 29 -10.84 3.92 15.20
CA PHE A 29 -9.51 4.03 14.61
C PHE A 29 -8.52 4.72 15.57
N ARG A 30 -7.22 4.51 15.34
CA ARG A 30 -6.18 5.31 15.99
C ARG A 30 -6.11 6.67 15.31
N PRO A 31 -5.58 7.71 15.99
CA PRO A 31 -5.24 8.96 15.32
C PRO A 31 -4.41 8.70 14.07
N LEU A 32 -4.78 9.36 12.98
CA LEU A 32 -4.17 9.22 11.66
C LEU A 32 -3.62 10.58 11.23
N GLU A 33 -2.33 10.61 10.89
CA GLU A 33 -1.65 11.76 10.29
C GLU A 33 -1.12 11.36 8.92
N LEU A 34 -1.35 12.20 7.90
CA LEU A 34 -1.01 11.91 6.51
C LEU A 34 -0.27 13.09 5.89
N GLU A 35 0.91 12.81 5.36
CA GLU A 35 1.74 13.77 4.63
C GLU A 35 1.88 13.33 3.19
N LEU A 36 1.65 14.23 2.23
CA LEU A 36 1.72 13.94 0.80
C LEU A 36 2.94 14.62 0.16
N GLY A 37 3.52 13.97 -0.86
CA GLY A 37 4.54 14.60 -1.71
C GLY A 37 5.91 14.75 -1.05
N LEU A 38 6.24 13.87 -0.10
CA LEU A 38 7.49 13.89 0.65
C LEU A 38 8.72 13.54 -0.20
N ILE A 39 8.56 12.62 -1.15
CA ILE A 39 9.64 12.11 -1.99
C ILE A 39 9.60 12.84 -3.33
N ALA A 40 10.46 13.84 -3.50
CA ALA A 40 10.50 14.67 -4.72
C ALA A 40 10.84 13.90 -6.00
N GLN A 41 11.54 12.76 -5.89
CA GLN A 41 11.92 11.91 -7.03
C GLN A 41 10.84 10.90 -7.42
N ALA A 42 9.81 10.71 -6.58
CA ALA A 42 8.70 9.81 -6.88
C ALA A 42 7.61 10.56 -7.67
N SER A 43 6.90 9.84 -8.54
CA SER A 43 5.74 10.38 -9.26
C SER A 43 4.61 10.74 -8.30
N GLY A 44 4.47 10.00 -7.21
CA GLY A 44 3.61 10.29 -6.07
C GLY A 44 4.23 9.74 -4.79
N SER A 45 3.90 10.31 -3.64
CA SER A 45 4.37 9.77 -2.35
C SER A 45 3.47 10.20 -1.21
N ALA A 46 3.46 9.39 -0.17
CA ALA A 46 2.79 9.68 1.09
C ALA A 46 3.51 9.03 2.28
N ARG A 47 3.39 9.63 3.45
CA ARG A 47 3.73 9.02 4.74
C ARG A 47 2.51 9.07 5.64
N LEU A 48 2.26 7.97 6.35
CA LEU A 48 1.12 7.84 7.21
C LEU A 48 1.56 7.35 8.59
N HIS A 49 1.13 8.08 9.61
CA HIS A 49 1.21 7.66 11.01
C HIS A 49 -0.18 7.22 11.47
N LEU A 50 -0.30 5.96 11.90
CA LEU A 50 -1.53 5.40 12.47
C LEU A 50 -1.28 4.99 13.92
N GLY A 51 -1.38 5.97 14.83
CA GLY A 51 -0.89 5.84 16.20
C GLY A 51 0.62 5.63 16.19
N SER A 52 1.09 4.46 16.63
CA SER A 52 2.51 4.11 16.60
C SER A 52 2.97 3.51 15.26
N THR A 53 2.08 3.12 14.35
CA THR A 53 2.51 2.56 13.05
C THR A 53 2.93 3.67 12.10
N ASP A 54 4.13 3.58 11.53
CA ASP A 54 4.70 4.59 10.60
C ASP A 54 5.10 3.92 9.29
N VAL A 55 4.51 4.37 8.19
CA VAL A 55 4.76 3.84 6.85
C VAL A 55 5.01 4.96 5.86
N ILE A 56 5.93 4.73 4.92
CA ILE A 56 6.19 5.61 3.78
C ILE A 56 5.91 4.83 2.51
N VAL A 57 5.22 5.45 1.55
CA VAL A 57 4.94 4.87 0.23
C VAL A 57 5.37 5.86 -0.85
N GLY A 58 6.12 5.34 -1.83
CA GLY A 58 6.46 6.02 -3.07
C GLY A 58 5.80 5.33 -4.26
N VAL A 59 5.41 6.12 -5.25
CA VAL A 59 4.89 5.64 -6.54
C VAL A 59 5.83 6.11 -7.63
N LYS A 60 6.30 5.18 -8.45
CA LYS A 60 7.07 5.47 -9.65
C LYS A 60 6.28 5.01 -10.88
N ALA A 61 6.25 5.83 -11.92
CA ALA A 61 5.57 5.51 -13.16
C ALA A 61 6.55 5.33 -14.33
N GLU A 62 6.34 4.29 -15.13
CA GLU A 62 7.09 4.02 -16.35
C GLU A 62 6.14 3.68 -17.50
N VAL A 63 6.55 3.94 -18.73
CA VAL A 63 5.80 3.51 -19.92
C VAL A 63 6.32 2.15 -20.38
N GLY A 64 5.43 1.18 -20.54
CA GLY A 64 5.80 -0.15 -21.01
C GLY A 64 4.71 -0.81 -21.83
N ALA A 65 4.96 -2.06 -22.25
CA ALA A 65 3.99 -2.85 -22.99
C ALA A 65 2.90 -3.41 -22.05
N PRO A 66 1.62 -3.43 -22.48
CA PRO A 66 0.56 -4.07 -21.72
C PRO A 66 0.68 -5.60 -21.73
N LEU A 67 -0.10 -6.26 -20.87
CA LEU A 67 -0.26 -7.71 -20.93
C LEU A 67 -1.03 -8.11 -22.19
N ARG A 68 -0.71 -9.30 -22.74
CA ARG A 68 -1.41 -9.82 -23.94
C ARG A 68 -2.88 -10.10 -23.66
N GLU A 69 -3.20 -10.49 -22.44
CA GLU A 69 -4.56 -10.79 -21.97
C GLU A 69 -5.40 -9.52 -21.78
N HIS A 70 -4.75 -8.41 -21.39
CA HIS A 70 -5.40 -7.12 -21.10
C HIS A 70 -4.65 -5.97 -21.81
N PRO A 71 -4.81 -5.83 -23.15
CA PRO A 71 -4.04 -4.87 -23.94
C PRO A 71 -4.41 -3.40 -23.67
N ASP A 72 -5.57 -3.14 -23.10
CA ASP A 72 -6.12 -1.83 -22.80
C ASP A 72 -5.90 -1.39 -21.33
N CYS A 73 -5.26 -2.23 -20.51
CA CYS A 73 -5.05 -1.96 -19.09
C CYS A 73 -3.57 -1.68 -18.78
N GLY A 74 -3.33 -0.67 -17.96
CA GLY A 74 -2.04 -0.48 -17.29
C GLY A 74 -1.79 -1.54 -16.23
N ARG A 75 -0.66 -1.42 -15.55
CA ARG A 75 -0.27 -2.35 -14.49
C ARG A 75 0.13 -1.61 -13.23
N LEU A 76 -0.06 -2.28 -12.10
CA LEU A 76 0.48 -1.88 -10.83
C LEU A 76 1.22 -3.07 -10.22
N GLN A 77 2.38 -2.81 -9.64
CA GLN A 77 3.14 -3.77 -8.85
C GLN A 77 3.51 -3.08 -7.53
N ALA A 78 3.33 -3.76 -6.41
CA ALA A 78 3.71 -3.26 -5.10
C ALA A 78 4.88 -4.04 -4.53
N THR A 79 5.75 -3.33 -3.81
CA THR A 79 6.80 -3.91 -2.98
C THR A 79 6.65 -3.35 -1.57
N VAL A 80 6.89 -4.18 -0.57
CA VAL A 80 6.83 -3.77 0.83
C VAL A 80 8.11 -4.24 1.51
N GLU A 81 8.86 -3.31 2.05
CA GLU A 81 10.05 -3.55 2.84
C GLU A 81 9.76 -3.27 4.31
N MET A 82 10.18 -4.19 5.18
CA MET A 82 10.07 -4.03 6.63
C MET A 82 11.42 -3.52 7.15
N SER A 83 11.44 -2.34 7.76
CA SER A 83 12.67 -1.84 8.38
C SER A 83 13.07 -2.74 9.56
N SER A 84 14.37 -2.99 9.70
CA SER A 84 14.92 -3.66 10.90
C SER A 84 14.66 -2.87 12.18
N CYS A 85 14.39 -1.56 12.07
CA CYS A 85 14.03 -0.71 13.20
C CYS A 85 12.53 -0.77 13.54
N ALA A 86 11.69 -1.37 12.68
CA ALA A 86 10.25 -1.34 12.86
C ALA A 86 9.75 -2.33 13.91
N SER A 87 10.45 -3.45 14.09
CA SER A 87 10.25 -4.43 15.14
C SER A 87 11.49 -5.30 15.27
N PRO A 88 11.87 -5.76 16.48
CA PRO A 88 12.92 -6.76 16.67
C PRO A 88 12.68 -8.05 15.85
N GLU A 89 11.43 -8.34 15.51
CA GLU A 89 11.06 -9.52 14.70
C GLU A 89 11.52 -9.43 13.23
N TYR A 90 11.88 -8.23 12.76
CA TYR A 90 12.30 -7.98 11.38
C TYR A 90 13.82 -7.89 11.21
N GLU A 91 14.60 -8.03 12.28
CA GLU A 91 16.06 -8.03 12.20
C GLU A 91 16.58 -9.14 11.26
N GLY A 92 17.66 -8.82 10.52
CA GLY A 92 18.24 -9.72 9.52
C GLY A 92 17.27 -9.99 8.36
N ARG A 93 16.75 -11.21 8.26
CA ARG A 93 15.80 -11.65 7.23
C ARG A 93 14.36 -11.80 7.74
N GLY A 94 14.09 -11.44 9.00
CA GLY A 94 12.77 -11.62 9.60
C GLY A 94 11.65 -10.89 8.87
N GLY A 95 11.97 -9.76 8.23
CA GLY A 95 11.02 -8.96 7.46
C GLY A 95 10.69 -9.47 6.06
N GLU A 96 11.47 -10.38 5.46
CA GLU A 96 11.32 -10.78 4.04
C GLU A 96 9.96 -11.45 3.77
N LEU A 97 9.55 -12.40 4.63
CA LEU A 97 8.28 -13.11 4.48
C LEU A 97 7.09 -12.17 4.68
N TRP A 98 7.16 -11.31 5.70
CA TRP A 98 6.12 -10.32 5.98
C TRP A 98 5.97 -9.30 4.85
N GLY A 99 7.07 -8.78 4.33
CA GLY A 99 7.07 -7.88 3.18
C GLY A 99 6.41 -8.50 1.96
N LEU A 100 6.74 -9.75 1.63
CA LEU A 100 6.10 -10.46 0.52
C LEU A 100 4.59 -10.63 0.71
N GLN A 101 4.15 -11.06 1.90
CA GLN A 101 2.73 -11.25 2.21
C GLN A 101 1.95 -9.93 2.17
N LEU A 102 2.51 -8.87 2.75
CA LEU A 102 1.90 -7.54 2.75
C LEU A 102 1.86 -6.93 1.35
N ALA A 103 2.89 -7.12 0.53
CA ALA A 103 2.89 -6.68 -0.86
C ALA A 103 1.78 -7.37 -1.66
N GLN A 104 1.63 -8.69 -1.55
CA GLN A 104 0.55 -9.43 -2.20
C GLN A 104 -0.83 -8.97 -1.75
N ALA A 105 -1.03 -8.76 -0.44
CA ALA A 105 -2.29 -8.27 0.10
C ALA A 105 -2.60 -6.84 -0.35
N LEU A 106 -1.58 -5.98 -0.43
CA LEU A 106 -1.71 -4.61 -0.90
C LEU A 106 -2.06 -4.58 -2.40
N GLU A 107 -1.36 -5.34 -3.23
CA GLU A 107 -1.68 -5.49 -4.66
C GLU A 107 -3.12 -5.95 -4.86
N ALA A 108 -3.54 -7.01 -4.16
CA ALA A 108 -4.91 -7.54 -4.25
C ALA A 108 -5.98 -6.52 -3.80
N SER A 109 -5.63 -5.60 -2.89
CA SER A 109 -6.55 -4.54 -2.46
C SER A 109 -6.68 -3.40 -3.48
N LEU A 110 -5.63 -3.14 -4.26
CA LEU A 110 -5.58 -2.03 -5.22
C LEU A 110 -6.00 -2.46 -6.63
N VAL A 111 -5.62 -3.67 -7.03
CA VAL A 111 -5.83 -4.23 -8.37
C VAL A 111 -6.95 -5.26 -8.30
N PRO A 112 -8.05 -5.08 -9.07
CA PRO A 112 -9.10 -6.09 -9.12
C PRO A 112 -8.63 -7.34 -9.89
N GLU A 113 -9.17 -8.51 -9.53
CA GLU A 113 -8.92 -9.78 -10.25
C GLU A 113 -9.30 -9.71 -11.73
N HIS A 114 -10.25 -8.83 -12.06
CA HIS A 114 -10.72 -8.58 -13.43
C HIS A 114 -10.52 -7.09 -13.79
N PRO A 115 -9.34 -6.70 -14.31
CA PRO A 115 -9.03 -5.32 -14.71
C PRO A 115 -10.08 -4.70 -15.63
N GLU A 116 -10.66 -5.50 -16.52
CA GLU A 116 -11.66 -5.10 -17.52
C GLU A 116 -13.07 -4.88 -16.96
N LYS A 117 -13.34 -5.29 -15.71
CA LYS A 117 -14.63 -5.05 -15.04
C LYS A 117 -14.58 -3.91 -14.04
N GLY A 118 -13.38 -3.43 -13.71
CA GLY A 118 -13.17 -2.42 -12.68
C GLY A 118 -13.51 -2.94 -11.28
N GLY A 119 -13.63 -2.03 -10.31
CA GLY A 119 -14.05 -2.35 -8.94
C GLY A 119 -12.92 -2.50 -7.92
N GLY A 120 -11.65 -2.35 -8.32
CA GLY A 120 -10.52 -2.21 -7.39
C GLY A 120 -10.30 -0.76 -6.96
N GLY A 121 -9.27 -0.54 -6.14
CA GLY A 121 -8.87 0.81 -5.69
C GLY A 121 -8.33 1.74 -6.79
N LEU A 122 -8.01 1.19 -7.97
CA LEU A 122 -7.48 1.94 -9.11
C LEU A 122 -8.12 1.50 -10.44
N ASP A 123 -8.50 2.45 -11.29
CA ASP A 123 -8.94 2.16 -12.67
C ASP A 123 -7.73 1.99 -13.60
N LEU A 124 -7.37 0.73 -13.87
CA LEU A 124 -6.24 0.39 -14.73
C LEU A 124 -6.44 0.77 -16.20
N ARG A 125 -7.66 1.01 -16.67
CA ARG A 125 -7.90 1.45 -18.06
C ARG A 125 -7.51 2.91 -18.29
N SER A 126 -7.63 3.74 -17.26
CA SER A 126 -7.15 5.14 -17.29
C SER A 126 -5.64 5.26 -17.51
N LEU A 127 -4.90 4.17 -17.26
CA LEU A 127 -3.46 4.07 -17.45
C LEU A 127 -3.06 3.68 -18.89
N SER A 128 -4.01 3.47 -19.79
CA SER A 128 -3.73 3.14 -21.19
C SER A 128 -3.31 4.36 -22.00
N ILE A 129 -2.20 4.27 -22.73
CA ILE A 129 -1.73 5.35 -23.62
C ILE A 129 -2.09 5.01 -25.08
N ILE A 130 -1.64 3.84 -25.53
CA ILE A 130 -1.97 3.26 -26.82
C ILE A 130 -2.33 1.79 -26.57
N PRO A 131 -3.62 1.42 -26.68
CA PRO A 131 -4.06 0.05 -26.46
C PRO A 131 -3.23 -0.96 -27.26
N GLY A 132 -2.72 -1.98 -26.58
CA GLY A 132 -1.90 -3.04 -27.15
C GLY A 132 -0.44 -2.68 -27.46
N LYS A 133 -0.01 -1.41 -27.25
CA LYS A 133 1.37 -0.97 -27.51
C LYS A 133 2.06 -0.34 -26.31
N ALA A 134 1.38 0.59 -25.64
CA ALA A 134 1.98 1.37 -24.56
C ALA A 134 0.95 1.69 -23.47
N VAL A 135 1.30 1.40 -22.23
CA VAL A 135 0.50 1.69 -21.03
C VAL A 135 1.42 2.18 -19.91
N TRP A 136 0.84 2.84 -18.91
CA TRP A 136 1.54 3.15 -17.67
C TRP A 136 1.67 1.90 -16.79
N LEU A 137 2.90 1.70 -16.32
CA LEU A 137 3.28 0.75 -15.29
C LEU A 137 3.58 1.54 -14.02
N LEU A 138 2.83 1.27 -12.95
CA LEU A 138 3.02 1.89 -11.66
C LEU A 138 3.72 0.92 -10.72
N TYR A 139 4.79 1.39 -10.09
CA TYR A 139 5.51 0.69 -9.03
C TYR A 139 5.22 1.40 -7.72
N VAL A 140 4.61 0.68 -6.78
CA VAL A 140 4.28 1.16 -5.44
C VAL A 140 5.29 0.57 -4.47
N ASP A 141 6.28 1.34 -4.07
CA ASP A 141 7.32 0.91 -3.14
C ASP A 141 6.99 1.44 -1.75
N ALA A 142 6.81 0.53 -0.80
CA ALA A 142 6.44 0.88 0.57
C ALA A 142 7.52 0.44 1.57
N LEU A 143 7.75 1.26 2.58
CA LEU A 143 8.66 1.00 3.68
C LEU A 143 7.91 1.15 5.01
N VAL A 144 7.90 0.09 5.81
CA VAL A 144 7.37 0.11 7.18
C VAL A 144 8.50 0.53 8.12
N LEU A 145 8.38 1.71 8.72
CA LEU A 145 9.38 2.29 9.63
C LEU A 145 9.14 1.89 11.08
N ASN A 146 7.88 1.71 11.48
CA ASN A 146 7.50 1.23 12.81
C ASN A 146 6.22 0.38 12.76
N ASP A 147 6.22 -0.80 13.41
CA ASP A 147 5.04 -1.65 13.52
C ASP A 147 4.35 -1.49 14.89
N GLY A 148 3.27 -0.69 14.91
CA GLY A 148 2.35 -0.52 16.03
C GLY A 148 1.06 -1.34 15.89
N GLY A 149 1.03 -2.33 14.99
CA GLY A 149 -0.12 -3.11 14.57
C GLY A 149 -0.94 -2.46 13.46
N GLY A 150 -1.77 -3.24 12.75
CA GLY A 150 -2.62 -2.71 11.68
C GLY A 150 -1.85 -2.23 10.44
N VAL A 151 -0.65 -2.76 10.20
CA VAL A 151 0.27 -2.36 9.11
C VAL A 151 -0.40 -2.39 7.74
N LEU A 152 -1.14 -3.45 7.41
CA LEU A 152 -1.81 -3.55 6.12
C LEU A 152 -2.78 -2.38 5.87
N GLY A 153 -3.58 -2.00 6.87
CA GLY A 153 -4.50 -0.86 6.76
C GLY A 153 -3.77 0.47 6.58
N ALA A 154 -2.65 0.66 7.30
CA ALA A 154 -1.78 1.83 7.14
C ALA A 154 -1.17 1.88 5.72
N LEU A 155 -0.65 0.75 5.22
CA LEU A 155 -0.10 0.61 3.87
C LEU A 155 -1.15 0.90 2.79
N SER A 156 -2.36 0.32 2.90
CA SER A 156 -3.44 0.55 1.93
C SER A 156 -3.85 2.02 1.89
N ALA A 157 -4.00 2.67 3.05
CA ALA A 157 -4.35 4.09 3.11
C ALA A 157 -3.22 4.99 2.55
N ALA A 158 -1.96 4.71 2.92
CA ALA A 158 -0.81 5.45 2.42
C ALA A 158 -0.59 5.25 0.91
N ALA A 159 -0.80 4.04 0.39
CA ALA A 159 -0.69 3.75 -1.04
C ALA A 159 -1.77 4.48 -1.84
N LEU A 160 -3.02 4.46 -1.37
CA LEU A 160 -4.10 5.20 -2.02
C LEU A 160 -3.83 6.72 -1.99
N ALA A 161 -3.32 7.23 -0.87
CA ALA A 161 -2.92 8.62 -0.74
C ALA A 161 -1.78 8.99 -1.71
N ALA A 162 -0.74 8.16 -1.81
CA ALA A 162 0.38 8.35 -2.72
C ALA A 162 -0.06 8.29 -4.20
N LEU A 163 -0.93 7.33 -4.55
CA LEU A 163 -1.54 7.20 -5.88
C LEU A 163 -2.41 8.41 -6.22
N SER A 164 -3.19 8.93 -5.27
CA SER A 164 -4.02 10.13 -5.48
C SER A 164 -3.19 11.40 -5.73
N ASN A 165 -1.98 11.45 -5.18
CA ASN A 165 -1.02 12.54 -5.40
C ASN A 165 -0.04 12.26 -6.56
N THR A 166 -0.23 11.16 -7.29
CA THR A 166 0.68 10.79 -8.39
C THR A 166 0.47 11.71 -9.59
N ARG A 167 1.56 12.29 -10.09
CA ARG A 167 1.56 13.13 -11.29
C ARG A 167 2.27 12.41 -12.42
N LEU A 168 1.50 12.02 -13.42
CA LEU A 168 2.01 11.46 -14.67
C LEU A 168 2.27 12.58 -15.68
N PRO A 169 3.38 12.52 -16.44
CA PRO A 169 3.62 13.50 -17.49
C PRO A 169 2.57 13.36 -18.60
N HIS A 170 2.17 14.48 -19.18
CA HIS A 170 1.22 14.48 -20.29
C HIS A 170 1.85 13.85 -21.53
N VAL A 171 1.21 12.83 -22.10
CA VAL A 171 1.67 12.14 -23.31
C VAL A 171 0.68 12.42 -24.45
N SER A 172 1.20 12.94 -25.57
CA SER A 172 0.43 13.13 -26.80
C SER A 172 0.91 12.16 -27.87
N VAL A 173 -0.01 11.40 -28.47
CA VAL A 173 0.29 10.46 -29.54
C VAL A 173 0.14 11.16 -30.89
N THR A 174 1.25 11.31 -31.62
CA THR A 174 1.23 11.77 -33.02
C THR A 174 1.41 10.58 -33.93
N MET A 175 0.45 10.34 -34.84
CA MET A 175 0.61 9.33 -35.89
C MET A 175 1.63 9.86 -36.90
N GLY A 176 2.84 9.28 -36.92
CA GLY A 176 3.77 9.46 -38.02
C GLY A 176 3.20 8.77 -39.26
N GLY A 177 3.03 9.53 -40.35
CA GLY A 177 2.54 9.03 -41.63
C GLY A 177 3.47 8.03 -42.30
#